data_AF-A0A7S3L3C5-F1
#
_entry.id   AF-A0A7S3L3C5-F1
#
_cell.length_a   1.000
_cell.length_b   1.000
_cell.length_c   1.000
_cell.angle_alpha   90.00
_cell.angle_beta   90.00
_cell.angle_gamma   90.00
#
_symmetry.space_group_name_H-M   'P 1'
#
loop_
_entity.id
_entity.type
_entity.pdbx_description
1 polymer ?
#
loop_
_entity_poly.entity_id
_entity_poly.type
_entity_poly.pdbx_seq_one_letter_code
_entity_poly.pdbx_strand_id
1 'polypeptide(L)'
;PTFENVTKTHLITLSSTMNVETIDNVDDNSLSTDSQVTDDPELKDSKSGHSTNDSSASSEEAKFVKKESQHVFYLRVLVLLILFSASAAISLVVYFVTEAGERDSFETRYYAAADKVSETFHSIATEKMEAAGSIIVAMIAHGLDHFRTWPFVTLSSFQERAHTVKELSGVLYVGFSPVVTHANRVAWENYTRNDPEAQWYQDALEYQKVIGTSDLDNRPQVKTDDPNLDLSSGIANYIYDFDRERTGKGVISPEADWYLPMWQTSPVTQRAMVNQNRASNSAGAIDCLKYQEVVIDGMQYSSPGHGSDDDPVTAEIAWLLRLANKERTLYEGDIFSNIYFPVYNSFNSATRESVGIMRAVIHWARYFANVLPASTQGLLFVLENGCDEPFTYRIDGAKVTPIGHGDLHDRKFDDYMRSSTFADVSAIA
;
A
#
# COMPACT_ATOMS: atom_id res chain seq x y z
N PRO A 1 -4.92 36.80 -21.91
CA PRO A 1 -4.33 35.49 -21.56
C PRO A 1 -4.94 35.02 -20.25
N THR A 2 -6.01 34.26 -20.39
CA THR A 2 -7.00 33.89 -19.38
C THR A 2 -6.40 33.03 -18.28
N PHE A 3 -6.80 33.39 -17.05
CA PHE A 3 -6.65 32.63 -15.83
C PHE A 3 -7.34 31.27 -15.99
N GLU A 4 -6.57 30.19 -15.89
CA GLU A 4 -7.10 28.88 -15.54
C GLU A 4 -6.79 28.63 -14.06
N ASN A 5 -7.87 28.39 -13.32
CA ASN A 5 -7.88 27.99 -11.92
C ASN A 5 -6.99 26.76 -11.72
N VAL A 6 -5.90 26.92 -10.99
CA VAL A 6 -5.15 25.80 -10.42
C VAL A 6 -5.76 25.51 -9.05
N THR A 7 -6.92 24.86 -9.04
CA THR A 7 -7.27 23.93 -7.96
C THR A 7 -6.56 22.63 -8.30
N LYS A 8 -5.28 22.52 -7.96
CA LYS A 8 -4.55 21.24 -8.05
C LYS A 8 -4.76 20.48 -6.74
N THR A 9 -5.99 20.03 -6.51
CA THR A 9 -6.18 18.81 -5.73
C THR A 9 -5.69 17.69 -6.62
N HIS A 10 -4.50 17.16 -6.34
CA HIS A 10 -3.97 16.02 -7.06
C HIS A 10 -4.92 14.84 -6.86
N LEU A 11 -5.69 14.52 -7.91
CA LEU A 11 -6.63 13.40 -7.93
C LEU A 11 -5.80 12.11 -7.85
N ILE A 12 -5.79 11.52 -6.67
CA ILE A 12 -5.30 10.16 -6.51
C ILE A 12 -6.37 9.25 -7.12
N THR A 13 -6.06 8.62 -8.24
CA THR A 13 -6.93 7.66 -8.91
C THR A 13 -6.50 6.25 -8.51
N LEU A 14 -7.47 5.45 -8.13
CA LEU A 14 -7.33 4.11 -7.60
C LEU A 14 -8.01 3.19 -8.58
N SER A 15 -7.25 2.37 -9.29
CA SER A 15 -7.81 1.40 -10.22
C SER A 15 -7.65 0.00 -9.65
N SER A 16 -8.74 -0.76 -9.55
CA SER A 16 -8.69 -2.17 -9.17
C SER A 16 -8.94 -3.06 -10.37
N THR A 17 -8.13 -4.10 -10.50
CA THR A 17 -8.08 -5.09 -11.58
C THR A 17 -7.61 -6.43 -10.98
N MET A 18 -7.71 -7.56 -11.68
CA MET A 18 -7.34 -8.86 -11.11
C MET A 18 -6.16 -9.50 -11.86
N ASN A 19 -5.28 -10.21 -11.15
CA ASN A 19 -4.40 -11.21 -11.75
C ASN A 19 -4.85 -12.59 -11.29
N VAL A 20 -5.30 -13.41 -12.23
CA VAL A 20 -5.58 -14.83 -11.96
C VAL A 20 -4.26 -15.59 -12.11
N GLU A 21 -3.48 -15.66 -11.03
CA GLU A 21 -2.58 -16.81 -10.85
C GLU A 21 -3.40 -17.91 -10.16
N THR A 22 -3.87 -18.84 -10.99
CA THR A 22 -4.35 -20.19 -10.68
C THR A 22 -4.62 -20.50 -9.20
N ILE A 23 -5.91 -20.50 -8.83
CA ILE A 23 -6.43 -21.39 -7.78
C ILE A 23 -6.47 -22.79 -8.39
N ASP A 24 -5.29 -23.38 -8.61
CA ASP A 24 -5.13 -24.81 -8.82
C ASP A 24 -4.22 -25.28 -7.68
N ASN A 25 -4.84 -25.71 -6.58
CA ASN A 25 -4.34 -26.71 -5.62
C ASN A 25 -5.05 -26.56 -4.27
N VAL A 26 -6.21 -27.20 -4.15
CA VAL A 26 -6.59 -27.91 -2.91
C VAL A 26 -7.28 -29.21 -3.32
N ASP A 27 -6.47 -30.28 -3.26
CA ASP A 27 -6.80 -31.66 -2.93
C ASP A 27 -8.11 -32.27 -3.46
N ASP A 28 -8.02 -32.87 -4.65
CA ASP A 28 -8.81 -34.06 -5.00
C ASP A 28 -7.85 -35.15 -5.46
N ASN A 29 -7.32 -35.92 -4.50
CA ASN A 29 -6.76 -37.22 -4.80
C ASN A 29 -6.75 -38.14 -3.57
N SER A 30 -7.83 -38.93 -3.41
CA SER A 30 -7.70 -40.39 -3.31
C SER A 30 -9.07 -41.05 -3.15
N LEU A 31 -9.66 -41.52 -4.25
CA LEU A 31 -10.47 -42.74 -4.22
C LEU A 31 -10.49 -43.39 -5.61
N SER A 32 -9.35 -43.98 -5.99
CA SER A 32 -9.30 -44.92 -7.10
C SER A 32 -9.79 -46.28 -6.61
N THR A 33 -11.00 -46.67 -7.04
CA THR A 33 -11.42 -48.07 -7.07
C THR A 33 -11.31 -48.49 -8.53
N ASP A 34 -10.25 -49.22 -8.89
CA ASP A 34 -10.35 -50.10 -10.04
C ASP A 34 -9.61 -51.40 -9.77
N SER A 35 -10.30 -52.47 -10.13
CA SER A 35 -9.96 -53.84 -9.82
C SER A 35 -9.27 -54.43 -11.04
N GLN A 36 -7.97 -54.67 -10.95
CA GLN A 36 -7.25 -55.54 -11.89
C GLN A 36 -6.88 -56.84 -11.19
N VAL A 37 -7.50 -57.94 -11.65
CA VAL A 37 -7.04 -59.31 -11.41
C VAL A 37 -7.18 -60.06 -12.72
N THR A 38 -6.04 -60.54 -13.25
CA THR A 38 -5.74 -61.75 -14.05
C THR A 38 -4.40 -61.43 -14.76
N ASP A 39 -3.37 -62.27 -14.84
CA ASP A 39 -3.24 -63.71 -15.15
C ASP A 39 -2.13 -64.29 -14.24
N ASP A 40 -1.89 -65.57 -14.00
CA ASP A 40 -1.95 -66.87 -14.71
C ASP A 40 -1.76 -67.95 -13.58
N PRO A 41 -2.04 -69.28 -13.70
CA PRO A 41 -1.32 -70.16 -14.63
C PRO A 41 -1.99 -71.52 -15.02
N GLU A 42 -1.25 -72.28 -15.86
CA GLU A 42 -1.12 -73.76 -15.92
C GLU A 42 -2.26 -74.70 -16.41
N LEU A 43 -1.98 -75.34 -17.56
CA LEU A 43 -1.83 -76.80 -17.79
C LEU A 43 -2.86 -77.80 -17.24
N LYS A 44 -3.66 -78.43 -18.13
CA LYS A 44 -3.60 -79.87 -18.50
C LYS A 44 -4.87 -80.37 -19.23
N ASP A 45 -4.61 -80.83 -20.45
CA ASP A 45 -4.99 -82.10 -21.09
C ASP A 45 -6.27 -82.92 -20.73
N SER A 46 -6.90 -83.38 -21.81
CA SER A 46 -7.49 -84.73 -22.04
C SER A 46 -9.00 -85.04 -21.82
N LYS A 47 -9.67 -85.18 -22.99
CA LYS A 47 -10.54 -86.27 -23.51
C LYS A 47 -12.00 -86.46 -23.05
N SER A 48 -12.89 -86.38 -24.05
CA SER A 48 -13.91 -87.36 -24.49
C SER A 48 -14.93 -86.60 -25.37
N GLY A 49 -15.31 -86.92 -26.60
CA GLY A 49 -15.47 -88.21 -27.28
C GLY A 49 -16.95 -88.40 -27.67
N HIS A 50 -17.41 -87.85 -28.80
CA HIS A 50 -18.54 -88.43 -29.55
C HIS A 50 -18.59 -87.94 -31.01
N SER A 51 -18.72 -88.89 -31.93
CA SER A 51 -18.84 -88.71 -33.38
C SER A 51 -20.29 -88.42 -33.80
N THR A 52 -20.51 -87.73 -34.92
CA THR A 52 -20.99 -88.34 -36.18
C THR A 52 -21.34 -87.27 -37.23
N ASN A 53 -20.86 -87.54 -38.44
CA ASN A 53 -21.47 -87.35 -39.76
C ASN A 53 -22.19 -86.04 -40.15
N ASP A 54 -21.55 -85.39 -41.13
CA ASP A 54 -22.04 -85.31 -42.51
C ASP A 54 -23.41 -84.65 -42.75
N SER A 55 -23.40 -83.45 -43.31
CA SER A 55 -24.17 -83.18 -44.53
C SER A 55 -23.87 -81.77 -45.05
N SER A 56 -23.38 -81.77 -46.29
CA SER A 56 -23.40 -80.65 -47.21
C SER A 56 -24.80 -79.99 -47.27
N ALA A 57 -24.93 -78.80 -46.68
CA ALA A 57 -26.05 -77.91 -46.96
C ALA A 57 -25.54 -76.46 -47.04
N SER A 58 -25.71 -75.89 -48.23
CA SER A 58 -25.97 -74.46 -48.47
C SER A 58 -24.77 -73.47 -48.33
N SER A 59 -24.08 -73.26 -49.45
CA SER A 59 -23.21 -72.09 -49.68
C SER A 59 -23.98 -70.76 -49.84
N GLU A 60 -25.31 -70.81 -49.73
CA GLU A 60 -26.23 -69.66 -49.79
C GLU A 60 -26.48 -69.09 -48.37
N GLU A 61 -26.67 -69.92 -47.33
CA GLU A 61 -26.78 -69.46 -45.94
C GLU A 61 -25.49 -68.81 -45.44
N ALA A 62 -24.32 -69.33 -45.82
CA ALA A 62 -23.04 -68.71 -45.45
C ALA A 62 -22.84 -67.31 -46.06
N LYS A 63 -23.44 -67.02 -47.23
CA LYS A 63 -23.44 -65.67 -47.83
C LYS A 63 -24.51 -64.77 -47.21
N PHE A 64 -25.64 -65.34 -46.81
CA PHE A 64 -26.70 -64.63 -46.08
C PHE A 64 -26.23 -64.19 -44.69
N VAL A 65 -25.62 -65.09 -43.91
CA VAL A 65 -25.04 -64.82 -42.58
C VAL A 65 -23.90 -63.78 -42.65
N LYS A 66 -23.11 -63.77 -43.73
CA LYS A 66 -22.04 -62.78 -43.92
C LYS A 66 -22.55 -61.37 -44.28
N LYS A 67 -23.65 -61.27 -45.05
CA LYS A 67 -24.34 -60.00 -45.34
C LYS A 67 -25.12 -59.49 -44.14
N GLU A 68 -25.74 -60.38 -43.37
CA GLU A 68 -26.48 -60.06 -42.15
C GLU A 68 -25.52 -59.57 -41.05
N SER A 69 -24.34 -60.19 -40.91
CA SER A 69 -23.28 -59.76 -39.99
C SER A 69 -22.76 -58.34 -40.29
N GLN A 70 -22.69 -57.93 -41.56
CA GLN A 70 -22.32 -56.56 -41.94
C GLN A 70 -23.40 -55.54 -41.58
N HIS A 71 -24.69 -55.86 -41.78
CA HIS A 71 -25.77 -54.95 -41.38
C HIS A 71 -25.83 -54.78 -39.86
N VAL A 72 -25.59 -55.86 -39.10
CA VAL A 72 -25.47 -55.79 -37.64
C VAL A 72 -24.27 -54.94 -37.22
N PHE A 73 -23.13 -55.03 -37.92
CA PHE A 73 -21.97 -54.18 -37.66
C PHE A 73 -22.26 -52.70 -37.95
N TYR A 74 -22.88 -52.37 -39.09
CA TYR A 74 -23.29 -50.99 -39.40
C TYR A 74 -24.29 -50.44 -38.37
N LEU A 75 -25.24 -51.26 -37.91
CA LEU A 75 -26.19 -50.85 -36.87
C LEU A 75 -25.45 -50.56 -35.53
N ARG A 76 -24.46 -51.38 -35.16
CA ARG A 76 -23.65 -51.15 -33.96
C ARG A 76 -22.83 -49.85 -34.04
N VAL A 77 -22.21 -49.58 -35.19
CA VAL A 77 -21.47 -48.33 -35.42
C VAL A 77 -22.41 -47.13 -35.41
N LEU A 78 -23.60 -47.24 -36.01
CA LEU A 78 -24.62 -46.18 -36.00
C LEU A 78 -25.07 -45.87 -34.57
N VAL A 79 -25.37 -46.90 -33.76
CA VAL A 79 -25.76 -46.74 -32.35
C VAL A 79 -24.63 -46.06 -31.57
N LEU A 80 -23.38 -46.48 -31.76
CA LEU A 80 -22.23 -45.84 -31.11
C LEU A 80 -22.07 -44.37 -31.51
N LEU A 81 -22.26 -44.04 -32.80
CA LEU A 81 -22.23 -42.65 -33.27
C LEU A 81 -23.37 -41.81 -32.68
N ILE A 82 -24.58 -42.36 -32.57
CA ILE A 82 -25.71 -41.67 -31.95
C ILE A 82 -25.42 -41.42 -30.46
N LEU A 83 -24.93 -42.43 -29.74
CA LEU A 83 -24.56 -42.30 -28.33
C LEU A 83 -23.44 -41.28 -28.14
N PHE A 84 -22.42 -41.31 -28.99
CA PHE A 84 -21.32 -40.33 -28.96
C PHE A 84 -21.83 -38.91 -29.24
N SER A 85 -22.68 -38.72 -30.25
CA SER A 85 -23.26 -37.41 -30.58
C SER A 85 -24.16 -36.87 -29.46
N ALA A 86 -24.96 -37.75 -28.84
CA ALA A 86 -25.80 -37.39 -27.70
C ALA A 86 -24.95 -37.02 -26.48
N SER A 87 -23.89 -37.79 -26.19
CA SER A 87 -22.94 -37.47 -25.12
C SER A 87 -22.25 -36.13 -25.37
N ALA A 88 -21.73 -35.89 -26.57
CA ALA A 88 -21.08 -34.62 -26.92
C ALA A 88 -22.05 -33.43 -26.81
N ALA A 89 -23.30 -33.60 -27.25
CA ALA A 89 -24.33 -32.56 -27.13
C ALA A 89 -24.64 -32.23 -25.66
N ILE A 90 -24.78 -33.24 -24.80
CA ILE A 90 -25.00 -33.04 -23.36
C ILE A 90 -23.80 -32.34 -22.73
N SER A 91 -22.58 -32.78 -23.03
CA SER A 91 -21.35 -32.15 -22.52
C SER A 91 -21.23 -30.69 -22.95
N LEU A 92 -21.58 -30.35 -24.20
CA LEU A 92 -21.61 -28.96 -24.67
C LEU A 92 -22.65 -28.12 -23.93
N VAL A 93 -23.86 -28.65 -23.72
CA VAL A 93 -24.91 -27.93 -22.97
C VAL A 93 -24.47 -27.68 -21.52
N VAL A 94 -23.93 -28.69 -20.85
CA VAL A 94 -23.40 -28.52 -19.49
C VAL A 94 -22.28 -27.49 -19.47
N TYR A 95 -21.33 -27.57 -20.40
CA TYR A 95 -20.24 -26.61 -20.51
C TYR A 95 -20.76 -25.17 -20.65
N PHE A 96 -21.68 -24.89 -21.58
CA PHE A 96 -22.19 -23.53 -21.77
C PHE A 96 -23.01 -23.01 -20.59
N VAL A 97 -23.80 -23.87 -19.94
CA VAL A 97 -24.58 -23.48 -18.76
C VAL A 97 -23.66 -23.21 -17.57
N THR A 98 -22.66 -24.08 -17.36
CA THR A 98 -21.66 -23.91 -16.31
C THR A 98 -20.82 -22.67 -16.56
N GLU A 99 -20.29 -22.48 -17.77
CA GLU A 99 -19.49 -21.30 -18.14
C GLU A 99 -20.28 -19.99 -17.96
N ALA A 100 -21.54 -19.95 -18.39
CA ALA A 100 -22.38 -18.78 -18.22
C ALA A 100 -22.66 -18.49 -16.73
N GLY A 101 -22.96 -19.52 -15.94
CA GLY A 101 -23.19 -19.39 -14.50
C GLY A 101 -21.93 -19.01 -13.71
N GLU A 102 -20.79 -19.58 -14.06
CA GLU A 102 -19.49 -19.25 -13.47
C GLU A 102 -19.09 -17.82 -13.78
N ARG A 103 -19.28 -17.37 -15.03
CA ARG A 103 -19.01 -16.00 -15.43
C ARG A 103 -19.89 -15.01 -14.69
N ASP A 104 -21.21 -15.19 -14.66
CA ASP A 104 -22.13 -14.29 -13.95
C ASP A 104 -21.81 -14.21 -12.44
N SER A 105 -21.52 -15.38 -11.83
CA SER A 105 -21.09 -15.46 -10.43
C SER A 105 -19.75 -14.77 -10.18
N PHE A 106 -18.80 -14.90 -11.10
CA PHE A 106 -17.50 -14.24 -11.03
C PHE A 106 -17.66 -12.73 -11.13
N GLU A 107 -18.34 -12.23 -12.16
CA GLU A 107 -18.52 -10.80 -12.41
C GLU A 107 -19.25 -10.13 -11.23
N THR A 108 -20.31 -10.77 -10.71
CA THR A 108 -21.03 -10.27 -9.54
C THR A 108 -20.13 -10.17 -8.31
N ARG A 109 -19.34 -11.22 -8.02
CA ARG A 109 -18.42 -11.21 -6.86
C ARG A 109 -17.30 -10.21 -7.03
N TYR A 110 -16.75 -10.11 -8.23
CA TYR A 110 -15.69 -9.17 -8.56
C TYR A 110 -16.17 -7.73 -8.40
N TYR A 111 -17.28 -7.35 -9.03
CA TYR A 111 -17.80 -5.97 -8.93
C TYR A 111 -18.18 -5.61 -7.50
N ALA A 112 -18.83 -6.53 -6.77
CA ALA A 112 -19.13 -6.31 -5.36
C ALA A 112 -17.85 -6.10 -4.53
N ALA A 113 -16.78 -6.85 -4.80
CA ALA A 113 -15.51 -6.69 -4.11
C ALA A 113 -14.78 -5.39 -4.52
N ALA A 114 -14.71 -5.07 -5.81
CA ALA A 114 -14.05 -3.88 -6.33
C ALA A 114 -14.73 -2.59 -5.85
N ASP A 115 -16.07 -2.52 -5.92
CA ASP A 115 -16.83 -1.38 -5.41
C ASP A 115 -16.66 -1.27 -3.89
N LYS A 116 -16.67 -2.40 -3.17
CA LYS A 116 -16.41 -2.42 -1.73
C LYS A 116 -15.01 -1.92 -1.37
N VAL A 117 -13.97 -2.29 -2.12
CA VAL A 117 -12.59 -1.78 -1.91
C VAL A 117 -12.57 -0.28 -2.11
N SER A 118 -13.12 0.20 -3.22
CA SER A 118 -13.13 1.62 -3.56
C SER A 118 -13.82 2.46 -2.48
N GLU A 119 -15.05 2.09 -2.10
CA GLU A 119 -15.83 2.80 -1.08
C GLU A 119 -15.16 2.72 0.30
N THR A 120 -14.72 1.53 0.70
CA THR A 120 -14.11 1.31 2.02
C THR A 120 -12.77 2.02 2.10
N PHE A 121 -11.97 1.99 1.03
CA PHE A 121 -10.73 2.74 0.97
C PHE A 121 -10.99 4.24 1.08
N HIS A 122 -11.92 4.80 0.31
CA HIS A 122 -12.21 6.23 0.35
C HIS A 122 -12.59 6.65 1.78
N SER A 123 -13.50 5.92 2.43
CA SER A 123 -13.89 6.19 3.81
C SER A 123 -12.71 6.09 4.78
N ILE A 124 -11.89 5.03 4.68
CA ILE A 124 -10.75 4.80 5.57
C ILE A 124 -9.67 5.86 5.36
N ALA A 125 -9.37 6.21 4.10
CA ALA A 125 -8.37 7.20 3.78
C ALA A 125 -8.77 8.58 4.29
N THR A 126 -10.03 8.98 4.10
CA THR A 126 -10.57 10.24 4.63
C THR A 126 -10.51 10.27 6.16
N GLU A 127 -11.04 9.25 6.84
CA GLU A 127 -11.01 9.14 8.31
C GLU A 127 -9.58 9.20 8.86
N LYS A 128 -8.65 8.46 8.25
CA LYS A 128 -7.25 8.44 8.66
C LYS A 128 -6.57 9.78 8.44
N MET A 129 -6.83 10.46 7.32
CA MET A 129 -6.26 11.78 7.05
C MET A 129 -6.84 12.87 7.98
N GLU A 130 -8.12 12.81 8.31
CA GLU A 130 -8.75 13.67 9.33
C GLU A 130 -8.11 13.45 10.71
N ALA A 131 -7.90 12.18 11.08
CA ALA A 131 -7.18 11.84 12.31
C ALA A 131 -5.75 12.40 12.29
N ALA A 132 -5.04 12.34 11.16
CA ALA A 132 -3.72 12.93 10.99
C ALA A 132 -3.72 14.47 11.15
N GLY A 133 -4.75 15.14 10.63
CA GLY A 133 -4.92 16.59 10.72
C GLY A 133 -5.33 17.10 12.12
N SER A 134 -5.93 16.25 12.96
CA SER A 134 -6.48 16.66 14.26
C SER A 134 -5.46 17.35 15.21
N ILE A 135 -4.17 17.02 15.11
CA ILE A 135 -3.12 17.63 15.93
C ILE A 135 -2.92 19.13 15.62
N ILE A 136 -3.27 19.57 14.41
CA ILE A 136 -3.16 20.95 13.97
C ILE A 136 -4.14 21.81 14.75
N VAL A 137 -5.37 21.34 14.92
CA VAL A 137 -6.40 22.02 15.71
C VAL A 137 -5.89 22.24 17.13
N ALA A 138 -5.25 21.24 17.72
CA ALA A 138 -4.64 21.36 19.04
C ALA A 138 -3.50 22.39 19.07
N MET A 139 -2.66 22.43 18.03
CA MET A 139 -1.57 23.39 17.89
C MET A 139 -2.07 24.84 17.76
N ILE A 140 -3.08 25.08 16.91
CA ILE A 140 -3.69 26.41 16.71
C ILE A 140 -4.36 26.87 18.02
N ALA A 141 -5.18 26.01 18.64
CA ALA A 141 -5.83 26.31 19.90
C ALA A 141 -4.82 26.61 21.01
N HIS A 142 -3.75 25.82 21.12
CA HIS A 142 -2.71 26.04 22.11
C HIS A 142 -2.02 27.40 21.95
N GLY A 143 -1.73 27.80 20.71
CA GLY A 143 -1.17 29.12 20.41
C GLY A 143 -2.09 30.26 20.83
N LEU A 144 -3.40 30.13 20.55
CA LEU A 144 -4.42 31.13 20.89
C LEU A 144 -4.68 31.21 22.40
N ASP A 145 -4.95 30.09 23.05
CA ASP A 145 -5.40 30.01 24.45
C ASP A 145 -4.29 30.44 25.43
N HIS A 146 -3.02 30.28 25.04
CA HIS A 146 -1.86 30.67 25.85
C HIS A 146 -1.23 32.00 25.40
N PHE A 147 -1.92 32.77 24.53
CA PHE A 147 -1.46 34.06 24.01
C PHE A 147 -0.02 34.04 23.46
N ARG A 148 0.34 32.95 22.77
CA ARG A 148 1.68 32.78 22.21
C ARG A 148 1.82 33.54 20.90
N THR A 149 3.06 33.94 20.60
CA THR A 149 3.39 34.61 19.35
C THR A 149 4.19 33.66 18.47
N TRP A 150 3.74 33.45 17.24
CA TRP A 150 4.46 32.65 16.25
C TRP A 150 5.80 33.32 15.91
N PRO A 151 6.90 32.56 15.75
CA PRO A 151 7.00 31.09 15.72
C PRO A 151 7.13 30.40 17.10
N PHE A 152 7.16 31.13 18.21
CA PHE A 152 7.54 30.66 19.55
C PHE A 152 6.41 29.89 20.27
N VAL A 153 6.01 28.76 19.70
CA VAL A 153 4.95 27.89 20.22
C VAL A 153 5.47 26.46 20.35
N THR A 154 5.39 25.90 21.57
CA THR A 154 5.59 24.47 21.84
C THR A 154 4.28 23.88 22.36
N LEU A 155 3.72 22.91 21.64
CA LEU A 155 2.51 22.21 22.05
C LEU A 155 2.80 21.27 23.22
N SER A 156 2.05 21.43 24.30
CA SER A 156 2.09 20.54 25.46
C SER A 156 1.58 19.13 25.12
N SER A 157 2.21 18.11 25.74
CA SER A 157 1.90 16.69 25.53
C SER A 157 1.90 16.27 24.05
N PHE A 158 2.85 16.82 23.28
CA PHE A 158 2.94 16.56 21.85
C PHE A 158 3.11 15.06 21.56
N GLN A 159 3.89 14.33 22.35
CA GLN A 159 4.13 12.91 22.09
C GLN A 159 2.90 12.05 22.30
N GLU A 160 2.12 12.30 23.35
CA GLU A 160 0.89 11.58 23.63
C GLU A 160 -0.18 11.85 22.57
N ARG A 161 -0.30 13.12 22.15
CA ARG A 161 -1.18 13.54 21.06
C ARG A 161 -0.76 12.90 19.74
N ALA A 162 0.51 13.01 19.38
CA ALA A 162 1.04 12.45 18.15
C ALA A 162 1.01 10.91 18.15
N HIS A 163 1.20 10.25 19.29
CA HIS A 163 1.03 8.80 19.40
C HIS A 163 -0.41 8.39 19.08
N THR A 164 -1.39 9.06 19.70
CA THR A 164 -2.82 8.83 19.42
C THR A 164 -3.14 9.05 17.95
N VAL A 165 -2.64 10.14 17.37
CA VAL A 165 -2.80 10.45 15.94
C VAL A 165 -2.23 9.34 15.07
N LYS A 166 -1.01 8.87 15.33
CA LYS A 166 -0.38 7.79 14.56
C LYS A 166 -1.13 6.47 14.69
N GLU A 167 -1.66 6.12 15.86
CA GLU A 167 -2.47 4.90 16.04
C GLU A 167 -3.79 4.97 15.26
N LEU A 168 -4.48 6.13 15.27
CA LEU A 168 -5.75 6.31 14.58
C LEU A 168 -5.59 6.44 13.06
N SER A 169 -4.62 7.23 12.61
CA SER A 169 -4.40 7.52 11.19
C SER A 169 -3.50 6.51 10.48
N GLY A 170 -2.71 5.73 11.21
CA GLY A 170 -1.68 4.87 10.64
C GLY A 170 -0.50 5.61 9.99
N VAL A 171 -0.39 6.93 10.12
CA VAL A 171 0.79 7.68 9.66
C VAL A 171 2.02 7.28 10.48
N LEU A 172 3.17 7.24 9.84
CA LEU A 172 4.40 6.78 10.50
C LEU A 172 5.11 7.89 11.29
N TYR A 173 4.91 9.14 10.86
CA TYR A 173 5.57 10.31 11.41
C TYR A 173 4.60 11.49 11.46
N VAL A 174 4.75 12.33 12.47
CA VAL A 174 4.13 13.65 12.58
C VAL A 174 5.19 14.64 13.05
N GLY A 175 5.30 15.81 12.41
CA GLY A 175 6.29 16.81 12.78
C GLY A 175 5.87 18.22 12.46
N PHE A 176 6.10 19.14 13.40
CA PHE A 176 5.79 20.55 13.27
C PHE A 176 7.02 21.36 12.85
N SER A 177 6.84 22.29 11.92
CA SER A 177 7.88 23.26 11.53
C SER A 177 7.26 24.65 11.36
N PRO A 178 7.57 25.62 12.23
CA PRO A 178 7.05 26.98 12.10
C PRO A 178 7.80 27.78 11.03
N VAL A 179 7.14 28.79 10.48
CA VAL A 179 7.80 29.80 9.64
C VAL A 179 8.58 30.76 10.53
N VAL A 180 9.89 30.79 10.36
CA VAL A 180 10.79 31.70 11.07
C VAL A 180 11.32 32.73 10.08
N THR A 181 10.99 34.01 10.26
CA THR A 181 11.52 35.07 9.41
C THR A 181 12.98 35.36 9.72
N HIS A 182 13.70 36.02 8.80
CA HIS A 182 15.05 36.51 9.02
C HIS A 182 15.18 37.27 10.34
N ALA A 183 14.25 38.19 10.61
CA ALA A 183 14.23 39.00 11.83
C ALA A 183 14.07 38.16 13.12
N ASN A 184 13.37 37.03 13.05
CA ASN A 184 13.12 36.16 14.18
C ASN A 184 14.19 35.07 14.36
N ARG A 185 15.10 34.86 13.40
CA ARG A 185 16.09 33.76 13.42
C ARG A 185 16.88 33.70 14.72
N VAL A 186 17.48 34.81 15.14
CA VAL A 186 18.31 34.87 16.36
C VAL A 186 17.48 34.56 17.60
N ALA A 187 16.26 35.11 17.69
CA ALA A 187 15.35 34.83 18.80
C ALA A 187 14.90 33.38 18.81
N TRP A 188 14.68 32.77 17.64
CA TRP A 188 14.31 31.36 17.48
C TRP A 188 15.43 30.41 17.90
N GLU A 189 16.65 30.63 17.42
CA GLU A 189 17.83 29.83 17.80
C GLU A 189 18.08 29.90 19.32
N ASN A 190 17.83 31.05 19.94
CA ASN A 190 17.86 31.20 21.39
C ASN A 190 16.69 30.48 22.09
N TYR A 191 15.46 30.60 21.59
CA TYR A 191 14.26 29.95 22.12
C TYR A 191 14.43 28.42 22.16
N THR A 192 14.84 27.83 21.05
CA THR A 192 14.99 26.37 20.93
C THR A 192 16.04 25.77 21.88
N ARG A 193 16.99 26.58 22.37
CA ARG A 193 18.08 26.14 23.26
C ARG A 193 17.85 26.46 24.73
N ASN A 194 17.31 27.64 25.01
CA ASN A 194 17.34 28.22 26.36
C ASN A 194 15.94 28.37 26.97
N ASP A 195 14.88 28.22 26.19
CA ASP A 195 13.52 28.26 26.72
C ASP A 195 13.22 26.97 27.52
N PRO A 196 12.54 27.07 28.68
CA PRO A 196 12.10 25.89 29.42
C PRO A 196 11.28 24.91 28.58
N GLU A 197 10.61 25.37 27.52
CA GLU A 197 9.84 24.52 26.62
C GLU A 197 10.70 23.58 25.77
N ALA A 198 12.00 23.87 25.59
CA ALA A 198 12.94 22.96 24.94
C ALA A 198 13.05 21.59 25.65
N GLN A 199 12.57 21.51 26.90
CA GLN A 199 12.42 20.28 27.66
C GLN A 199 11.56 19.22 26.93
N TRP A 200 10.66 19.62 26.01
CA TRP A 200 9.83 18.69 25.24
C TRP A 200 10.64 17.58 24.56
N TYR A 201 11.87 17.88 24.13
CA TYR A 201 12.73 16.93 23.44
C TYR A 201 13.19 15.80 24.37
N GLN A 202 13.61 16.15 25.59
CA GLN A 202 13.99 15.16 26.61
C GLN A 202 12.79 14.36 27.09
N ASP A 203 11.65 15.02 27.29
CA ASP A 203 10.40 14.36 27.66
C ASP A 203 9.97 13.38 26.57
N ALA A 204 10.21 13.72 25.30
CA ALA A 204 9.92 12.83 24.18
C ALA A 204 10.83 11.61 24.12
N LEU A 205 12.12 11.78 24.40
CA LEU A 205 13.05 10.65 24.51
C LEU A 205 12.65 9.72 25.67
N GLU A 206 12.22 10.28 26.80
CA GLU A 206 11.73 9.50 27.94
C GLU A 206 10.43 8.76 27.61
N TYR A 207 9.49 9.43 26.96
CA TYR A 207 8.26 8.80 26.47
C TYR A 207 8.56 7.59 25.56
N GLN A 208 9.51 7.72 24.64
CA GLN A 208 9.93 6.60 23.78
C GLN A 208 10.52 5.42 24.55
N LYS A 209 11.21 5.65 25.67
CA LYS A 209 11.65 4.56 26.55
C LYS A 209 10.46 3.85 27.20
N VAL A 210 9.47 4.62 27.68
CA VAL A 210 8.25 4.08 28.30
C VAL A 210 7.48 3.17 27.34
N ILE A 211 7.36 3.56 26.07
CA ILE A 211 6.67 2.74 25.05
C ILE A 211 7.57 1.68 24.39
N GLY A 212 8.82 1.53 24.83
CA GLY A 212 9.75 0.49 24.38
C GLY A 212 10.35 0.70 22.98
N THR A 213 10.46 1.94 22.52
CA THR A 213 10.95 2.28 21.17
C THR A 213 12.29 3.03 21.14
N SER A 214 12.87 3.36 22.29
CA SER A 214 14.12 4.14 22.40
C SER A 214 15.31 3.51 21.65
N ASP A 215 15.40 2.19 21.63
CA ASP A 215 16.57 1.46 21.11
C ASP A 215 16.39 1.06 19.64
N LEU A 216 15.32 1.54 19.00
CA LEU A 216 14.98 1.20 17.62
C LEU A 216 15.63 2.15 16.60
N ASP A 217 16.13 3.31 17.02
CA ASP A 217 16.91 4.22 16.17
C ASP A 217 18.41 3.95 16.31
N ASN A 218 18.97 3.23 15.35
CA ASN A 218 20.40 2.92 15.27
C ASN A 218 21.11 3.65 14.12
N ARG A 219 20.45 4.64 13.52
CA ARG A 219 20.99 5.39 12.39
C ARG A 219 22.14 6.31 12.86
N PRO A 220 23.10 6.62 11.99
CA PRO A 220 24.25 7.45 12.36
C PRO A 220 23.83 8.87 12.73
N GLN A 221 24.52 9.42 13.72
CA GLN A 221 24.40 10.83 14.12
C GLN A 221 24.74 11.76 12.96
N VAL A 222 24.07 12.91 12.92
CA VAL A 222 24.40 13.97 11.96
C VAL A 222 25.81 14.45 12.24
N LYS A 223 26.63 14.52 11.20
CA LYS A 223 28.00 15.04 11.28
C LYS A 223 28.02 16.46 10.73
N THR A 224 28.93 17.27 11.25
CA THR A 224 29.23 18.62 10.77
C THR A 224 30.74 18.82 10.78
N ASP A 225 31.25 19.57 9.81
CA ASP A 225 32.63 20.07 9.81
C ASP A 225 32.70 21.53 10.29
N ASP A 226 31.55 22.19 10.49
CA ASP A 226 31.48 23.54 11.02
C ASP A 226 31.64 23.51 12.55
N PRO A 227 32.70 24.12 13.11
CA PRO A 227 32.95 24.12 14.54
C PRO A 227 31.93 24.93 15.35
N ASN A 228 31.13 25.78 14.70
CA ASN A 228 30.09 26.58 15.36
C ASN A 228 28.74 25.87 15.41
N LEU A 229 28.54 24.82 14.61
CA LEU A 229 27.30 24.04 14.61
C LEU A 229 27.38 22.93 15.66
N ASP A 230 26.73 23.14 16.80
CA ASP A 230 26.61 22.17 17.88
C ASP A 230 25.37 21.30 17.66
N LEU A 231 25.61 20.01 17.39
CA LEU A 231 24.59 18.98 17.19
C LEU A 231 24.53 17.98 18.36
N SER A 232 25.27 18.20 19.44
CA SER A 232 25.50 17.18 20.47
C SER A 232 24.30 16.90 21.38
N SER A 233 23.41 17.88 21.56
CA SER A 233 22.25 17.78 22.45
C SER A 233 21.02 17.15 21.80
N GLY A 234 21.04 16.93 20.48
CA GLY A 234 19.86 16.61 19.67
C GLY A 234 19.07 17.85 19.19
N ILE A 235 19.36 19.03 19.77
CA ILE A 235 18.83 20.32 19.31
C ILE A 235 19.99 21.17 18.78
N ALA A 236 20.03 21.35 17.46
CA ALA A 236 21.07 22.17 16.84
C ALA A 236 20.99 23.62 17.35
N ASN A 237 22.14 24.22 17.67
CA ASN A 237 22.19 25.62 18.13
C ASN A 237 21.84 26.64 17.03
N TYR A 238 21.97 26.26 15.76
CA TYR A 238 21.63 27.08 14.61
C TYR A 238 20.62 26.37 13.72
N ILE A 239 19.82 27.15 12.98
CA ILE A 239 19.07 26.61 11.85
C ILE A 239 20.08 26.10 10.81
N TYR A 240 19.99 24.84 10.43
CA TYR A 240 21.02 24.17 9.62
C TYR A 240 20.42 23.41 8.43
N ASP A 241 21.19 23.30 7.35
CA ASP A 241 20.89 22.56 6.14
C ASP A 241 21.82 21.35 6.00
N PHE A 242 21.48 20.41 5.12
CA PHE A 242 22.42 19.38 4.68
C PHE A 242 23.15 19.85 3.42
N ASP A 243 24.48 19.78 3.42
CA ASP A 243 25.31 19.95 2.22
C ASP A 243 25.18 18.70 1.33
N ARG A 244 24.07 18.61 0.60
CA ARG A 244 23.71 17.45 -0.23
C ARG A 244 24.64 17.27 -1.42
N GLU A 245 25.24 18.35 -1.91
CA GLU A 245 26.03 18.32 -3.14
C GLU A 245 27.46 17.80 -2.90
N ARG A 246 28.00 17.95 -1.69
CA ARG A 246 29.41 17.58 -1.44
C ARG A 246 29.60 16.54 -0.34
N THR A 247 28.93 16.65 0.80
CA THR A 247 29.36 15.92 2.01
C THR A 247 28.25 15.17 2.76
N GLY A 248 26.98 15.52 2.56
CA GLY A 248 25.86 15.01 3.37
C GLY A 248 25.91 15.45 4.84
N LYS A 249 26.76 16.43 5.18
CA LYS A 249 26.95 16.93 6.54
C LYS A 249 26.07 18.16 6.81
N GLY A 250 25.77 18.39 8.08
CA GLY A 250 25.09 19.60 8.52
C GLY A 250 25.97 20.83 8.31
N VAL A 251 25.38 21.90 7.80
CA VAL A 251 26.01 23.23 7.63
C VAL A 251 25.03 24.29 8.10
N ILE A 252 25.53 25.38 8.67
CA ILE A 252 24.65 26.48 9.09
C ILE A 252 23.91 27.03 7.87
N SER A 253 22.58 27.18 7.99
CA SER A 253 21.76 27.65 6.87
C SER A 253 22.19 29.06 6.49
N PRO A 254 22.34 29.36 5.18
CA PRO A 254 22.67 30.70 4.71
C PRO A 254 21.57 31.69 5.08
N GLU A 255 21.85 32.99 4.96
CA GLU A 255 20.82 34.01 5.17
C GLU A 255 19.72 33.90 4.11
N ALA A 256 18.48 33.82 4.58
CA ALA A 256 17.25 33.81 3.78
C ALA A 256 16.17 34.67 4.46
N ASP A 257 15.15 35.05 3.68
CA ASP A 257 14.00 35.84 4.15
C ASP A 257 13.19 35.10 5.23
N TRP A 258 13.12 33.77 5.10
CA TRP A 258 12.44 32.90 6.03
C TRP A 258 13.04 31.49 6.01
N TYR A 259 12.77 30.74 7.06
CA TYR A 259 13.22 29.38 7.30
C TYR A 259 12.04 28.53 7.77
N LEU A 260 12.19 27.21 7.64
CA LEU A 260 11.21 26.24 8.11
C LEU A 260 11.89 25.20 9.01
N PRO A 261 12.43 25.60 10.18
CA PRO A 261 13.12 24.69 11.06
C PRO A 261 12.18 23.65 11.65
N MET A 262 12.64 22.41 11.70
CA MET A 262 11.95 21.34 12.42
C MET A 262 11.94 21.65 13.93
N TRP A 263 10.76 21.60 14.56
CA TRP A 263 10.61 21.79 16.00
C TRP A 263 10.18 20.50 16.69
N GLN A 264 8.89 20.26 16.89
CA GLN A 264 8.39 19.07 17.58
C GLN A 264 8.14 17.91 16.61
N THR A 265 8.58 16.70 16.94
CA THR A 265 8.41 15.52 16.09
C THR A 265 8.01 14.28 16.87
N SER A 266 7.28 13.39 16.23
CA SER A 266 7.00 12.05 16.73
C SER A 266 7.03 11.05 15.57
N PRO A 267 7.89 10.02 15.61
CA PRO A 267 8.91 9.77 16.63
C PRO A 267 9.95 10.89 16.75
N VAL A 268 10.55 10.99 17.94
CA VAL A 268 11.75 11.81 18.16
C VAL A 268 12.99 10.94 17.90
N THR A 269 14.04 11.56 17.39
CA THR A 269 15.32 10.89 17.14
C THR A 269 16.40 11.55 17.95
N GLN A 270 17.38 10.75 18.39
CA GLN A 270 18.61 11.27 18.98
C GLN A 270 19.53 11.91 17.95
N ARG A 271 19.24 11.74 16.65
CA ARG A 271 19.89 12.48 15.58
C ARG A 271 19.47 13.93 15.73
N ALA A 272 20.42 14.86 15.72
CA ALA A 272 20.11 16.28 15.86
C ALA A 272 19.34 16.82 14.64
N MET A 273 18.03 16.56 14.59
CA MET A 273 17.11 16.96 13.52
C MET A 273 16.36 18.25 13.86
N VAL A 274 16.25 18.59 15.14
CA VAL A 274 15.62 19.86 15.54
C VAL A 274 16.48 21.01 15.01
N ASN A 275 15.83 22.05 14.50
CA ASN A 275 16.41 23.15 13.71
C ASN A 275 16.95 22.78 12.33
N GLN A 276 16.73 21.56 11.84
CA GLN A 276 16.94 21.27 10.42
C GLN A 276 15.98 22.12 9.58
N ASN A 277 16.50 22.93 8.67
CA ASN A 277 15.72 23.72 7.75
C ASN A 277 15.08 22.83 6.67
N ARG A 278 13.74 22.85 6.61
CA ARG A 278 12.96 22.09 5.63
C ARG A 278 12.65 22.89 4.37
N ALA A 279 12.78 24.22 4.41
CA ALA A 279 12.45 25.10 3.29
C ALA A 279 13.33 24.82 2.06
N SER A 280 14.57 24.40 2.25
CA SER A 280 15.50 24.05 1.17
C SER A 280 15.19 22.71 0.50
N ASN A 281 14.35 21.87 1.11
CA ASN A 281 14.35 20.43 0.86
C ASN A 281 12.96 19.80 0.67
N SER A 282 11.90 20.60 0.59
CA SER A 282 10.53 20.09 0.39
C SER A 282 9.68 21.07 -0.41
N ALA A 283 9.45 20.75 -1.69
CA ALA A 283 8.56 21.51 -2.56
C ALA A 283 7.12 21.52 -2.00
N GLY A 284 6.60 20.37 -1.56
CA GLY A 284 5.26 20.30 -0.97
C GLY A 284 5.07 21.13 0.29
N ALA A 285 6.10 21.27 1.13
CA ALA A 285 6.05 22.19 2.27
C ALA A 285 5.91 23.66 1.83
N ILE A 286 6.65 24.06 0.79
CA ILE A 286 6.57 25.41 0.22
C ILE A 286 5.18 25.63 -0.40
N ASP A 287 4.69 24.68 -1.18
CA ASP A 287 3.38 24.75 -1.82
C ASP A 287 2.26 24.81 -0.77
N CYS A 288 2.36 24.04 0.31
CA CYS A 288 1.42 24.09 1.42
C CYS A 288 1.31 25.49 2.04
N LEU A 289 2.44 26.16 2.28
CA LEU A 289 2.46 27.53 2.80
C LEU A 289 1.96 28.56 1.77
N LYS A 290 2.32 28.37 0.50
CA LYS A 290 1.98 29.29 -0.59
C LYS A 290 0.49 29.27 -0.93
N TYR A 291 -0.09 28.06 -1.02
CA TYR A 291 -1.49 27.87 -1.35
C TYR A 291 -2.38 27.88 -0.11
N GLN A 292 -1.81 27.76 1.09
CA GLN A 292 -2.55 27.63 2.34
C GLN A 292 -3.54 26.47 2.30
N GLU A 293 -3.11 25.36 1.71
CA GLU A 293 -3.91 24.16 1.50
C GLU A 293 -3.10 22.92 1.90
N VAL A 294 -3.80 21.81 2.13
CA VAL A 294 -3.14 20.53 2.36
C VAL A 294 -2.50 20.05 1.07
N VAL A 295 -1.23 19.67 1.15
CA VAL A 295 -0.45 19.19 0.01
C VAL A 295 0.02 17.78 0.29
N ILE A 296 -0.25 16.88 -0.66
CA ILE A 296 0.32 15.53 -0.68
C ILE A 296 1.47 15.55 -1.69
N ASP A 297 2.69 15.32 -1.24
CA ASP A 297 3.86 15.12 -2.12
C ASP A 297 3.63 13.89 -3.02
N GLY A 298 4.35 13.85 -4.14
CA GLY A 298 4.40 12.71 -5.04
C GLY A 298 4.72 11.37 -4.35
N MET A 299 4.47 10.29 -5.08
CA MET A 299 4.73 8.91 -4.65
C MET A 299 6.24 8.69 -4.58
N GLN A 300 6.77 8.70 -3.36
CA GLN A 300 8.19 8.49 -3.09
C GLN A 300 8.46 7.01 -2.82
N TYR A 301 9.64 6.55 -3.21
CA TYR A 301 10.12 5.20 -3.00
C TYR A 301 11.64 5.19 -2.85
N SER A 302 12.17 4.12 -2.28
CA SER A 302 13.60 3.80 -2.33
C SER A 302 13.79 2.29 -2.45
N SER A 303 15.04 1.84 -2.55
CA SER A 303 15.35 0.41 -2.61
C SER A 303 14.92 -0.31 -1.32
N PRO A 304 14.49 -1.59 -1.40
CA PRO A 304 14.17 -2.38 -0.23
C PRO A 304 15.35 -2.45 0.75
N GLY A 305 15.09 -2.40 2.05
CA GLY A 305 16.15 -2.44 3.05
C GLY A 305 15.68 -2.26 4.48
N HIS A 306 16.65 -2.12 5.39
CA HIS A 306 16.41 -1.96 6.83
C HIS A 306 16.82 -0.58 7.32
N GLY A 307 16.47 -0.24 8.57
CA GLY A 307 16.83 1.05 9.18
C GLY A 307 18.34 1.32 9.30
N SER A 308 19.19 0.33 9.03
CA SER A 308 20.66 0.43 9.02
C SER A 308 21.27 0.51 7.62
N ASP A 309 20.46 0.71 6.58
CA ASP A 309 20.94 0.85 5.21
C ASP A 309 21.77 2.13 5.03
N ASP A 310 22.65 2.14 4.04
CA ASP A 310 23.45 3.32 3.68
C ASP A 310 22.61 4.36 2.94
N ASP A 311 21.57 3.92 2.22
CA ASP A 311 20.62 4.84 1.60
C ASP A 311 19.78 5.55 2.68
N PRO A 312 19.85 6.89 2.79
CA PRO A 312 19.21 7.62 3.88
C PRO A 312 17.68 7.56 3.83
N VAL A 313 17.09 7.40 2.64
CA VAL A 313 15.63 7.32 2.47
C VAL A 313 15.12 5.95 2.90
N THR A 314 15.75 4.87 2.43
CA THR A 314 15.49 3.49 2.87
C THR A 314 15.66 3.37 4.38
N ALA A 315 16.76 3.91 4.93
CA ALA A 315 17.01 3.88 6.37
C ALA A 315 15.95 4.66 7.16
N GLU A 316 15.47 5.81 6.68
CA GLU A 316 14.40 6.58 7.34
C GLU A 316 13.07 5.82 7.33
N ILE A 317 12.61 5.34 6.19
CA ILE A 317 11.32 4.66 6.08
C ILE A 317 11.33 3.31 6.80
N ALA A 318 12.39 2.52 6.66
CA ALA A 318 12.50 1.26 7.39
C ALA A 318 12.58 1.46 8.91
N TRP A 319 13.20 2.55 9.39
CA TRP A 319 13.18 2.93 10.80
C TRP A 319 11.77 3.31 11.27
N LEU A 320 11.06 4.14 10.50
CA LEU A 320 9.68 4.53 10.80
C LEU A 320 8.74 3.33 10.85
N LEU A 321 8.87 2.39 9.91
CA LEU A 321 8.12 1.12 9.91
C LEU A 321 8.46 0.25 11.11
N ARG A 322 9.75 0.13 11.44
CA ARG A 322 10.21 -0.60 12.63
C ARG A 322 9.59 -0.04 13.92
N LEU A 323 9.49 1.29 14.02
CA LEU A 323 8.85 1.95 15.17
C LEU A 323 7.35 1.68 15.22
N ALA A 324 6.67 1.78 14.07
CA ALA A 324 5.23 1.55 13.98
C ALA A 324 4.85 0.09 14.29
N ASN A 325 5.66 -0.88 13.85
CA ASN A 325 5.40 -2.30 14.06
C ASN A 325 6.00 -2.82 15.38
N LYS A 326 6.86 -2.04 16.04
CA LYS A 326 7.61 -2.42 17.26
C LYS A 326 8.48 -3.68 17.07
N GLU A 327 8.86 -3.97 15.83
CA GLU A 327 9.69 -5.11 15.46
C GLU A 327 10.54 -4.80 14.23
N ARG A 328 11.58 -5.61 14.00
CA ARG A 328 12.44 -5.43 12.82
C ARG A 328 11.61 -5.62 11.56
N THR A 329 11.38 -4.52 10.84
CA THR A 329 10.63 -4.51 9.59
C THR A 329 11.59 -4.32 8.42
N LEU A 330 11.38 -5.09 7.35
CA LEU A 330 11.99 -4.84 6.05
C LEU A 330 11.08 -3.85 5.31
N TYR A 331 11.64 -2.73 4.84
CA TYR A 331 10.97 -1.92 3.85
C TYR A 331 11.09 -2.62 2.50
N GLU A 332 9.95 -2.94 1.87
CA GLU A 332 9.90 -3.74 0.64
C GLU A 332 10.01 -2.89 -0.65
N GLY A 333 10.33 -1.60 -0.52
CA GLY A 333 10.39 -0.67 -1.65
C GLY A 333 9.03 -0.18 -2.13
N ASP A 334 8.01 -0.22 -1.27
CA ASP A 334 6.67 0.31 -1.59
C ASP A 334 6.64 1.84 -1.51
N ILE A 335 5.54 2.44 -1.95
CA ILE A 335 5.44 3.89 -1.99
C ILE A 335 4.97 4.50 -0.68
N PHE A 336 5.55 5.66 -0.36
CA PHE A 336 5.14 6.52 0.74
C PHE A 336 4.96 7.96 0.22
N SER A 337 4.19 8.76 0.96
CA SER A 337 3.96 10.17 0.63
C SER A 337 4.09 11.03 1.87
N ASN A 338 4.60 12.25 1.69
CA ASN A 338 4.48 13.28 2.71
C ASN A 338 3.14 13.98 2.54
N ILE A 339 2.43 14.21 3.64
CA ILE A 339 1.33 15.17 3.66
C ILE A 339 1.78 16.37 4.47
N TYR A 340 1.56 17.56 3.94
CA TYR A 340 1.77 18.83 4.62
C TYR A 340 0.42 19.48 4.86
N PHE A 341 0.20 19.85 6.11
CA PHE A 341 -0.97 20.61 6.51
C PHE A 341 -0.55 22.00 6.99
N PRO A 342 -1.24 23.06 6.57
CA PRO A 342 -0.95 24.40 7.04
C PRO A 342 -1.38 24.55 8.50
N VAL A 343 -0.49 25.10 9.34
CA VAL A 343 -0.83 25.56 10.69
C VAL A 343 -1.13 27.04 10.61
N TYR A 344 -2.31 27.44 11.08
CA TYR A 344 -2.78 28.82 10.99
C TYR A 344 -2.59 29.62 12.28
N ASN A 345 -2.46 30.93 12.17
CA ASN A 345 -2.44 31.82 13.32
C ASN A 345 -3.80 31.99 14.01
N SER A 346 -4.91 31.60 13.36
CA SER A 346 -6.27 31.72 13.89
C SER A 346 -7.23 30.74 13.21
N PHE A 347 -8.39 30.50 13.84
CA PHE A 347 -9.49 29.72 13.25
C PHE A 347 -10.40 30.54 12.32
N ASN A 348 -10.20 31.85 12.18
CA ASN A 348 -11.03 32.70 11.34
C ASN A 348 -10.61 32.55 9.87
N SER A 349 -11.40 31.81 9.07
CA SER A 349 -11.11 31.56 7.66
C SER A 349 -10.94 32.82 6.79
N ALA A 350 -11.49 33.97 7.20
CA ALA A 350 -11.36 35.22 6.46
C ALA A 350 -10.04 35.95 6.71
N THR A 351 -9.34 35.66 7.81
CA THR A 351 -8.13 36.38 8.24
C THR A 351 -6.97 35.48 8.62
N ARG A 352 -7.15 34.15 8.56
CA ARG A 352 -6.12 33.19 8.93
C ARG A 352 -4.96 33.23 7.94
N GLU A 353 -3.75 33.13 8.46
CA GLU A 353 -2.53 32.99 7.66
C GLU A 353 -1.73 31.79 8.15
N SER A 354 -1.08 31.10 7.22
CA SER A 354 -0.18 29.99 7.55
C SER A 354 1.08 30.49 8.24
N VAL A 355 1.36 29.96 9.43
CA VAL A 355 2.51 30.29 10.29
C VAL A 355 3.46 29.11 10.50
N GLY A 356 3.16 27.99 9.85
CA GLY A 356 3.95 26.77 9.91
C GLY A 356 3.27 25.65 9.16
N ILE A 357 3.90 24.48 9.17
CA ILE A 357 3.36 23.25 8.62
C ILE A 357 3.38 22.13 9.66
N MET A 358 2.43 21.23 9.55
CA MET A 358 2.50 19.90 10.12
C MET A 358 2.78 18.92 8.99
N ARG A 359 3.86 18.16 9.07
CA ARG A 359 4.18 17.07 8.15
C ARG A 359 3.71 15.75 8.74
N ALA A 360 3.02 14.94 7.95
CA ALA A 360 2.77 13.53 8.21
C ALA A 360 3.42 12.66 7.11
N VAL A 361 3.77 11.41 7.45
CA VAL A 361 4.27 10.42 6.47
C VAL A 361 3.28 9.26 6.37
N ILE A 362 2.73 9.06 5.17
CA ILE A 362 1.83 7.95 4.84
C ILE A 362 2.63 6.84 4.17
N HIS A 363 2.40 5.61 4.61
CA HIS A 363 2.84 4.40 3.92
C HIS A 363 1.59 3.70 3.36
N TRP A 364 1.43 3.72 2.04
CA TRP A 364 0.15 3.42 1.39
C TRP A 364 -0.33 1.98 1.65
N ALA A 365 0.56 0.99 1.75
CA ALA A 365 0.14 -0.37 2.09
C ALA A 365 -0.57 -0.47 3.46
N ARG A 366 -0.28 0.42 4.42
CA ARG A 366 -0.99 0.44 5.72
C ARG A 366 -2.39 1.03 5.61
N TYR A 367 -2.65 1.81 4.56
CA TYR A 367 -3.98 2.35 4.27
C TYR A 367 -4.82 1.34 3.51
N PHE A 368 -4.21 0.48 2.69
CA PHE A 368 -4.88 -0.62 1.99
C PHE A 368 -5.07 -1.89 2.84
N ALA A 369 -4.39 -2.00 3.97
CA ALA A 369 -4.50 -3.17 4.85
C ALA A 369 -5.85 -3.24 5.56
N ASN A 370 -6.37 -4.45 5.76
CA ASN A 370 -7.65 -4.73 6.42
C ASN A 370 -8.89 -4.08 5.75
N VAL A 371 -8.79 -3.68 4.47
CA VAL A 371 -9.91 -3.12 3.70
C VAL A 371 -10.88 -4.20 3.22
N LEU A 372 -10.38 -5.41 2.97
CA LEU A 372 -11.16 -6.53 2.44
C LEU A 372 -11.43 -7.62 3.47
N PRO A 373 -12.60 -8.29 3.40
CA PRO A 373 -12.82 -9.55 4.11
C PRO A 373 -11.77 -10.60 3.71
N ALA A 374 -11.37 -11.45 4.65
CA ALA A 374 -10.36 -12.49 4.45
C ALA A 374 -10.67 -13.46 3.28
N SER A 375 -11.94 -13.56 2.88
CA SER A 375 -12.40 -14.38 1.75
C SER A 375 -12.10 -13.79 0.37
N THR A 376 -11.67 -12.53 0.29
CA THR A 376 -11.36 -11.85 -0.99
C THR A 376 -9.87 -11.98 -1.27
N GLN A 377 -9.49 -12.54 -2.42
CA GLN A 377 -8.08 -12.78 -2.78
C GLN A 377 -7.81 -12.34 -4.22
N GLY A 378 -6.58 -11.93 -4.50
CA GLY A 378 -6.09 -11.69 -5.87
C GLY A 378 -6.50 -10.35 -6.49
N LEU A 379 -6.98 -9.38 -5.72
CA LEU A 379 -7.25 -8.04 -6.25
C LEU A 379 -5.95 -7.26 -6.40
N LEU A 380 -5.66 -6.82 -7.61
CA LEU A 380 -4.64 -5.82 -7.87
C LEU A 380 -5.23 -4.43 -7.70
N PHE A 381 -4.42 -3.56 -7.13
CA PHE A 381 -4.77 -2.19 -6.82
C PHE A 381 -3.65 -1.28 -7.32
N VAL A 382 -4.01 -0.38 -8.21
CA VAL A 382 -3.10 0.53 -8.90
C VAL A 382 -3.33 1.92 -8.34
N LEU A 383 -2.29 2.48 -7.72
CA LEU A 383 -2.29 3.84 -7.21
C LEU A 383 -1.67 4.78 -8.25
N GLU A 384 -2.42 5.78 -8.69
CA GLU A 384 -1.98 6.80 -9.65
C GLU A 384 -2.28 8.21 -9.10
N ASN A 385 -1.40 9.17 -9.35
CA ASN A 385 -1.62 10.58 -8.98
C ASN A 385 -1.48 11.56 -10.17
N GLY A 386 -1.43 11.03 -11.39
CA GLY A 386 -1.30 11.76 -12.65
C GLY A 386 0.05 12.46 -12.88
N CYS A 387 0.97 12.40 -11.92
CA CYS A 387 2.28 13.07 -11.98
C CYS A 387 3.45 12.07 -11.95
N ASP A 388 3.30 11.02 -11.16
CA ASP A 388 4.27 9.95 -10.98
C ASP A 388 3.83 8.67 -11.69
N GLU A 389 4.78 7.76 -11.91
CA GLU A 389 4.47 6.43 -12.41
C GLU A 389 3.54 5.70 -11.43
N PRO A 390 2.46 5.06 -11.91
CA PRO A 390 1.57 4.29 -11.04
C PRO A 390 2.31 3.22 -10.23
N PHE A 391 1.73 2.79 -9.13
CA PHE A 391 2.27 1.69 -8.34
C PHE A 391 1.21 0.62 -8.08
N THR A 392 1.54 -0.64 -8.34
CA THR A 392 0.64 -1.76 -8.18
C THR A 392 0.88 -2.51 -6.86
N TYR A 393 -0.21 -2.76 -6.15
CA TYR A 393 -0.31 -3.61 -4.97
C TYR A 393 -1.18 -4.83 -5.27
N ARG A 394 -0.93 -5.96 -4.61
CA ARG A 394 -1.87 -7.08 -4.51
C ARG A 394 -2.47 -7.12 -3.11
N ILE A 395 -3.79 -7.17 -3.04
CA ILE A 395 -4.55 -7.22 -1.79
C ILE A 395 -5.20 -8.61 -1.67
N ASP A 396 -4.77 -9.35 -0.66
CA ASP A 396 -5.23 -10.70 -0.32
C ASP A 396 -5.87 -10.64 1.07
N GLY A 397 -7.16 -10.29 1.10
CA GLY A 397 -7.93 -10.06 2.31
C GLY A 397 -7.34 -8.93 3.15
N ALA A 398 -6.78 -9.28 4.32
CA ALA A 398 -6.13 -8.31 5.20
C ALA A 398 -4.72 -7.93 4.76
N LYS A 399 -4.06 -8.76 3.93
CA LYS A 399 -2.66 -8.61 3.54
C LYS A 399 -2.52 -7.77 2.28
N VAL A 400 -1.58 -6.83 2.29
CA VAL A 400 -1.20 -6.03 1.13
C VAL A 400 0.25 -6.37 0.78
N THR A 401 0.50 -6.66 -0.49
CA THR A 401 1.84 -6.98 -1.01
C THR A 401 2.19 -5.98 -2.11
N PRO A 402 3.30 -5.23 -2.01
CA PRO A 402 3.76 -4.40 -3.11
C PRO A 402 4.20 -5.27 -4.28
N ILE A 403 3.74 -4.95 -5.49
CA ILE A 403 4.12 -5.65 -6.72
C ILE A 403 5.18 -4.86 -7.49
N GLY A 404 5.00 -3.55 -7.62
CA GLY A 404 6.01 -2.66 -8.20
C GLY A 404 5.43 -1.50 -8.99
N HIS A 405 6.33 -0.78 -9.67
CA HIS A 405 6.01 0.35 -10.51
C HIS A 405 5.28 -0.04 -11.80
N GLY A 406 4.45 0.88 -12.27
CA GLY A 406 3.57 0.72 -13.41
C GLY A 406 2.23 0.13 -13.02
N ASP A 407 1.34 0.14 -14.01
CA ASP A 407 0.13 -0.63 -13.97
C ASP A 407 0.44 -2.08 -14.40
N LEU A 408 0.48 -2.99 -13.42
CA LEU A 408 0.95 -4.37 -13.60
C LEU A 408 -0.19 -5.40 -13.67
N HIS A 409 -1.41 -4.95 -13.96
CA HIS A 409 -2.53 -5.86 -14.14
C HIS A 409 -2.50 -6.58 -15.49
N ASP A 410 -3.12 -7.76 -15.54
CA ASP A 410 -3.31 -8.48 -16.79
C ASP A 410 -4.34 -7.78 -17.66
N ARG A 411 -3.86 -7.23 -18.78
CA ARG A 411 -4.65 -6.45 -19.74
C ARG A 411 -5.86 -7.18 -20.32
N LYS A 412 -5.91 -8.51 -20.21
CA LYS A 412 -7.12 -9.27 -20.58
C LYS A 412 -8.33 -8.91 -19.71
N PHE A 413 -8.10 -8.25 -18.58
CA PHE A 413 -9.12 -7.78 -17.65
C PHE A 413 -9.29 -6.25 -17.65
N ASP A 414 -8.81 -5.53 -18.68
CA ASP A 414 -9.02 -4.07 -18.83
C ASP A 414 -10.52 -3.70 -18.66
N ASP A 415 -11.43 -4.52 -19.23
CA ASP A 415 -12.88 -4.32 -19.15
C ASP A 415 -13.47 -4.44 -17.73
N TYR A 416 -12.72 -5.04 -16.80
CA TYR A 416 -13.11 -5.18 -15.40
C TYR A 416 -12.52 -4.06 -14.52
N MET A 417 -11.73 -3.15 -15.07
CA MET A 417 -11.11 -2.09 -14.29
C MET A 417 -12.16 -1.18 -13.63
N ARG A 418 -11.98 -0.95 -12.32
CA ARG A 418 -12.78 0.00 -11.56
C ARG A 418 -11.90 1.09 -10.99
N SER A 419 -12.16 2.33 -11.41
CA SER A 419 -11.42 3.51 -10.96
C SER A 419 -12.22 4.32 -9.93
N SER A 420 -11.54 4.86 -8.92
CA SER A 420 -12.10 5.82 -7.97
C SER A 420 -11.10 6.93 -7.69
N THR A 421 -11.59 8.14 -7.42
CA THR A 421 -10.72 9.31 -7.24
C THR A 421 -10.84 9.89 -5.84
N PHE A 422 -9.71 10.21 -5.23
CA PHE A 422 -9.63 10.92 -3.96
C PHE A 422 -9.63 12.43 -4.21
N ALA A 423 -10.82 13.03 -4.32
CA ALA A 423 -10.98 14.46 -4.61
C ALA A 423 -11.16 15.34 -3.35
N ASP A 424 -11.49 14.76 -2.19
CA ASP A 424 -11.98 15.51 -1.01
C ASP A 424 -10.93 15.80 0.09
N VAL A 425 -9.63 15.71 -0.21
CA VAL A 425 -8.55 16.07 0.76
C VAL A 425 -8.69 17.51 1.25
N SER A 426 -9.27 18.41 0.44
CA SER A 426 -9.41 19.83 0.78
C SER A 426 -10.31 20.09 1.99
N ALA A 427 -11.21 19.15 2.34
CA ALA A 427 -12.09 19.29 3.50
C ALA A 427 -11.37 19.07 4.86
N ILE A 428 -10.12 18.60 4.84
CA ILE A 428 -9.36 18.16 6.02
C ILE A 428 -8.66 19.35 6.74
N ALA A 429 -8.78 20.59 6.21
CA ALA A 429 -7.94 21.75 6.59
C ALA A 429 -8.64 22.98 7.22
#